data_AF-B7PPD8-F1
#
_entry.id   AF-B7PPD8-F1
#
_cell.length_a   1.000
_cell.length_b   1.000
_cell.length_c   1.000
_cell.angle_alpha   90.00
_cell.angle_beta   90.00
_cell.angle_gamma   90.00
#
_symmetry.space_group_name_H-M   'P 1'
#
loop_
_entity.id
_entity.type
_entity.pdbx_description
1 polymer ?
#
loop_
_entity_poly.entity_id
_entity_poly.type
_entity_poly.pdbx_seq_one_letter_code
_entity_poly.pdbx_strand_id
1 'polypeptide(L)'
;MTFLKQTPQFLEPFVSTALTKYFFTASHSWKNMLSIRDFRNSHLLSSLRWMEESSELDTSMDAFSFGSFYMTYAMFEGLDRDRDGMLSAEELRNFQGGAFTNRGLERILCSAVVKRFNGRPMMTLQDFVIFHAVESNKGLPKSVEFWFHCLDFDGDGFVTVYDMQYLYEDKRRIVEVHFPCCEFVEVAHEIFERVKPRKPEFIALSDLKRCEPS
;
A
#
# COMPACT_ATOMS: atom_id res chain seq x y z
N MET A 1 -24.37 -11.59 7.49
CA MET A 1 -23.90 -11.75 8.90
C MET A 1 -24.24 -13.11 9.53
N THR A 2 -24.89 -14.04 8.83
CA THR A 2 -25.23 -15.37 9.37
C THR A 2 -24.04 -16.33 9.24
N PHE A 3 -23.23 -16.19 8.19
CA PHE A 3 -22.03 -16.99 7.96
C PHE A 3 -20.89 -16.68 8.97
N LEU A 4 -20.64 -15.41 9.28
CA LEU A 4 -19.65 -15.01 10.30
C LEU A 4 -20.01 -15.48 11.71
N LYS A 5 -21.31 -15.56 12.03
CA LYS A 5 -21.79 -16.16 13.28
C LYS A 5 -21.55 -17.68 13.33
N GLN A 6 -21.43 -18.33 12.17
CA GLN A 6 -21.15 -19.75 12.03
C GLN A 6 -19.65 -20.06 11.88
N THR A 7 -18.81 -19.04 11.63
CA THR A 7 -17.36 -19.16 11.43
C THR A 7 -16.60 -18.17 12.33
N PRO A 8 -16.59 -18.40 13.67
CA PRO A 8 -16.00 -17.46 14.64
C PRO A 8 -14.51 -17.18 14.40
N GLN A 9 -13.78 -18.10 13.75
CA GLN A 9 -12.39 -17.93 13.37
C GLN A 9 -12.12 -16.73 12.43
N PHE A 10 -13.10 -16.30 11.63
CA PHE A 10 -12.94 -15.17 10.73
C PHE A 10 -13.46 -13.85 11.31
N LEU A 11 -14.14 -13.89 12.46
CA LEU A 11 -14.78 -12.70 13.02
C LEU A 11 -13.75 -11.66 13.44
N GLU A 12 -12.71 -12.06 14.16
CA GLU A 12 -11.68 -11.15 14.67
C GLU A 12 -10.78 -10.60 13.53
N PRO A 13 -10.28 -11.43 12.58
CA PRO A 13 -9.60 -10.93 11.38
C PRO A 13 -10.47 -9.99 10.53
N PHE A 14 -11.76 -10.28 10.38
CA PHE A 14 -12.70 -9.44 9.66
C PHE A 14 -12.84 -8.07 10.31
N VAL A 15 -13.14 -8.02 11.62
CA VAL A 15 -13.30 -6.76 12.35
C VAL A 15 -12.00 -5.94 12.33
N SER A 16 -10.87 -6.59 12.57
CA SER A 16 -9.54 -5.96 12.54
C SER A 16 -9.24 -5.36 11.17
N THR A 17 -9.52 -6.09 10.09
CA THR A 17 -9.32 -5.64 8.71
C THR A 17 -10.26 -4.48 8.35
N ALA A 18 -11.55 -4.61 8.67
CA ALA A 18 -12.55 -3.59 8.37
C ALA A 18 -12.24 -2.27 9.07
N LEU A 19 -11.89 -2.33 10.36
CA LEU A 19 -11.44 -1.16 11.11
C LEU A 19 -10.17 -0.57 10.50
N THR A 20 -9.17 -1.38 10.19
CA THR A 20 -7.92 -0.90 9.59
C THR A 20 -8.17 -0.18 8.26
N LYS A 21 -8.98 -0.77 7.37
CA LYS A 21 -9.39 -0.13 6.09
C LYS A 21 -10.13 1.17 6.35
N TYR A 22 -11.09 1.17 7.27
CA TYR A 22 -11.87 2.36 7.60
C TYR A 22 -11.01 3.50 8.17
N PHE A 23 -10.13 3.23 9.13
CA PHE A 23 -9.20 4.23 9.65
C PHE A 23 -8.26 4.74 8.56
N PHE A 24 -7.81 3.84 7.67
CA PHE A 24 -6.98 4.21 6.54
C PHE A 24 -7.73 5.07 5.51
N THR A 25 -9.02 4.89 5.27
CA THR A 25 -9.75 5.75 4.31
C THR A 25 -10.25 7.05 4.96
N ALA A 26 -10.67 6.99 6.23
CA ALA A 26 -11.26 8.10 6.95
C ALA A 26 -10.25 9.13 7.46
N SER A 27 -9.08 8.68 7.92
CA SER A 27 -8.07 9.57 8.50
C SER A 27 -7.25 10.27 7.42
N HIS A 28 -7.12 11.60 7.51
CA HIS A 28 -6.15 12.35 6.70
C HIS A 28 -4.69 12.18 7.20
N SER A 29 -4.48 11.54 8.34
CA SER A 29 -3.16 11.33 8.94
C SER A 29 -2.78 9.86 9.06
N TRP A 30 -1.49 9.59 9.21
CA TRP A 30 -0.94 8.25 9.53
C TRP A 30 -1.03 7.88 11.02
N LYS A 31 -1.54 8.77 11.88
CA LYS A 31 -1.45 8.59 13.34
C LYS A 31 -2.46 7.58 13.92
N ASN A 32 -3.16 6.80 13.09
CA ASN A 32 -4.26 5.91 13.50
C ASN A 32 -5.27 6.56 14.46
N MET A 33 -5.43 7.88 14.35
CA MET A 33 -6.35 8.68 15.15
C MET A 33 -7.28 9.43 14.21
N LEU A 34 -8.59 9.34 14.47
CA LEU A 34 -9.59 10.10 13.74
C LEU A 34 -9.88 11.39 14.49
N SER A 35 -9.68 12.52 13.82
CA SER A 35 -10.23 13.78 14.31
C SER A 35 -11.76 13.78 14.14
N ILE A 36 -12.44 14.68 14.86
CA ILE A 36 -13.89 14.89 14.68
C ILE A 36 -14.21 15.26 13.22
N ARG A 37 -13.30 15.99 12.53
CA ARG A 37 -13.45 16.35 11.13
C ARG A 37 -13.37 15.13 10.21
N ASP A 38 -12.40 14.24 10.47
CA ASP A 38 -12.27 12.98 9.73
C ASP A 38 -13.53 12.14 9.88
N PHE A 39 -13.99 11.96 11.12
CA PHE A 39 -15.20 11.18 11.42
C PHE A 39 -16.46 11.75 10.76
N ARG A 40 -16.60 13.08 10.68
CA ARG A 40 -17.76 13.70 10.01
C ARG A 40 -17.75 13.50 8.50
N ASN A 41 -16.58 13.31 7.90
CA ASN A 41 -16.41 13.16 6.45
C ASN A 41 -16.24 11.69 6.01
N SER A 42 -16.11 10.75 6.94
CA SER A 42 -15.77 9.36 6.65
C SER A 42 -16.93 8.50 6.13
N HIS A 43 -18.11 9.08 5.92
CA HIS A 43 -19.34 8.40 5.48
C HIS A 43 -19.71 7.13 6.29
N LEU A 44 -19.21 6.99 7.52
CA LEU A 44 -19.35 5.78 8.34
C LEU A 44 -20.80 5.30 8.46
N LEU A 45 -21.73 6.22 8.75
CA LEU A 45 -23.14 5.86 8.90
C LEU A 45 -23.74 5.30 7.61
N SER A 46 -23.31 5.78 6.46
CA SER A 46 -23.75 5.28 5.16
C SER A 46 -23.19 3.87 4.92
N SER A 47 -21.90 3.64 5.18
CA SER A 47 -21.30 2.32 5.03
C SER A 47 -21.86 1.29 6.02
N LEU A 48 -22.20 1.70 7.26
CA LEU A 48 -22.85 0.82 8.24
C LEU A 48 -24.28 0.44 7.83
N ARG A 49 -25.07 1.41 7.34
CA ARG A 49 -26.41 1.11 6.79
C ARG A 49 -26.33 0.19 5.59
N TRP A 50 -25.37 0.45 4.70
CA TRP A 50 -25.12 -0.41 3.56
C TRP A 50 -24.74 -1.83 4.01
N MET A 51 -23.90 -1.97 5.04
CA MET A 51 -23.53 -3.28 5.61
C MET A 51 -24.75 -4.04 6.15
N GLU A 52 -25.71 -3.37 6.77
CA GLU A 52 -26.96 -3.98 7.25
C GLU A 52 -27.85 -4.49 6.09
N GLU A 53 -27.87 -3.78 4.97
CA GLU A 53 -28.69 -4.09 3.79
C GLU A 53 -28.00 -5.06 2.81
N SER A 54 -26.67 -5.10 2.80
CA SER A 54 -25.85 -5.86 1.85
C SER A 54 -25.91 -7.37 2.09
N SER A 55 -25.83 -8.14 1.00
CA SER A 55 -25.68 -9.59 1.05
C SER A 55 -24.21 -9.98 1.20
N GLU A 56 -23.94 -11.18 1.73
CA GLU A 56 -22.58 -11.67 2.03
C GLU A 56 -21.69 -11.85 0.78
N LEU A 57 -22.25 -11.75 -0.43
CA LEU A 57 -21.57 -11.90 -1.73
C LEU A 57 -21.21 -10.55 -2.39
N ASP A 58 -21.30 -9.45 -1.67
CA ASP A 58 -20.97 -8.15 -2.24
C ASP A 58 -19.49 -8.04 -2.65
N THR A 59 -19.27 -7.50 -3.86
CA THR A 59 -17.95 -7.27 -4.46
C THR A 59 -17.48 -5.82 -4.34
N SER A 60 -18.17 -4.98 -3.55
CA SER A 60 -17.72 -3.61 -3.33
C SER A 60 -16.38 -3.57 -2.61
N MET A 61 -15.62 -2.52 -2.87
CA MET A 61 -14.34 -2.24 -2.23
C MET A 61 -14.50 -1.47 -0.90
N ASP A 62 -15.73 -1.39 -0.36
CA ASP A 62 -15.98 -0.71 0.91
C ASP A 62 -15.21 -1.39 2.07
N ALA A 63 -14.85 -0.60 3.08
CA ALA A 63 -14.11 -1.08 4.24
C ALA A 63 -14.83 -2.20 5.00
N PHE A 64 -16.18 -2.20 5.00
CA PHE A 64 -17.01 -3.18 5.69
C PHE A 64 -17.48 -4.33 4.81
N SER A 65 -17.09 -4.37 3.53
CA SER A 65 -17.44 -5.47 2.62
C SER A 65 -16.71 -6.75 3.00
N PHE A 66 -17.48 -7.84 3.17
CA PHE A 66 -16.91 -9.15 3.43
C PHE A 66 -16.12 -9.69 2.23
N GLY A 67 -16.56 -9.41 0.99
CA GLY A 67 -15.81 -9.78 -0.22
C GLY A 67 -14.44 -9.10 -0.28
N SER A 68 -14.40 -7.79 0.00
CA SER A 68 -13.16 -7.01 0.11
C SER A 68 -12.23 -7.55 1.21
N PHE A 69 -12.77 -7.93 2.37
CA PHE A 69 -11.99 -8.62 3.41
C PHE A 69 -11.43 -9.95 2.91
N TYR A 70 -12.29 -10.83 2.39
CA TYR A 70 -11.90 -12.19 2.03
C TYR A 70 -10.83 -12.19 0.94
N MET A 71 -10.92 -11.31 -0.05
CA MET A 71 -9.86 -11.15 -1.05
C MET A 71 -8.52 -10.77 -0.41
N THR A 72 -8.48 -9.73 0.43
CA THR A 72 -7.25 -9.29 1.10
C THR A 72 -6.69 -10.37 2.03
N TYR A 73 -7.56 -11.03 2.80
CA TYR A 73 -7.17 -12.09 3.73
C TYR A 73 -6.67 -13.34 3.02
N ALA A 74 -7.33 -13.79 1.95
CA ALA A 74 -6.87 -14.92 1.15
C ALA A 74 -5.53 -14.64 0.45
N MET A 75 -5.27 -13.40 0.04
CA MET A 75 -3.95 -13.01 -0.47
C MET A 75 -2.88 -13.07 0.62
N PHE A 76 -3.18 -12.62 1.84
CA PHE A 76 -2.27 -12.70 2.98
C PHE A 76 -1.94 -14.16 3.32
N GLU A 77 -2.95 -15.01 3.53
CA GLU A 77 -2.79 -16.44 3.83
C GLU A 77 -2.10 -17.21 2.70
N GLY A 78 -2.26 -16.77 1.44
CA GLY A 78 -1.55 -17.36 0.31
C GLY A 78 -0.05 -17.05 0.29
N LEU A 79 0.38 -15.99 0.99
CA LEU A 79 1.77 -15.58 1.10
C LEU A 79 2.44 -16.11 2.38
N ASP A 80 1.71 -16.17 3.49
CA ASP A 80 2.18 -16.66 4.80
C ASP A 80 2.35 -18.19 4.76
N ARG A 81 3.57 -18.64 4.45
CA ARG A 81 3.86 -20.06 4.19
C ARG A 81 4.09 -20.83 5.48
N ASP A 82 4.68 -20.20 6.48
CA ASP A 82 4.95 -20.83 7.77
C ASP A 82 3.79 -20.67 8.77
N ARG A 83 2.77 -19.88 8.42
CA ARG A 83 1.55 -19.64 9.18
C ARG A 83 1.84 -19.01 10.53
N ASP A 84 2.83 -18.12 10.58
CA ASP A 84 3.18 -17.38 11.79
C ASP A 84 2.31 -16.13 12.02
N GLY A 85 1.45 -15.79 11.05
CA GLY A 85 0.55 -14.64 11.11
C GLY A 85 1.22 -13.31 10.72
N MET A 86 2.43 -13.36 10.15
CA MET A 86 3.19 -12.24 9.64
C MET A 86 3.79 -12.59 8.27
N LEU A 87 4.16 -11.57 7.50
CA LEU A 87 4.86 -11.77 6.23
C LEU A 87 6.28 -11.25 6.32
N SER A 88 7.21 -12.14 6.01
CA SER A 88 8.61 -11.83 5.80
C SER A 88 8.86 -11.21 4.41
N ALA A 89 10.04 -10.64 4.22
CA ALA A 89 10.48 -10.14 2.91
C ALA A 89 10.47 -11.24 1.83
N GLU A 90 10.81 -12.47 2.20
CA GLU A 90 10.88 -13.61 1.29
C GLU A 90 9.49 -14.04 0.81
N GLU A 91 8.49 -13.95 1.68
CA GLU A 91 7.10 -14.25 1.36
C GLU A 91 6.48 -13.16 0.50
N LEU A 92 6.65 -11.89 0.90
CA LEU A 92 6.20 -10.72 0.13
C LEU A 92 6.80 -10.65 -1.28
N ARG A 93 7.96 -11.24 -1.51
CA ARG A 93 8.54 -11.35 -2.86
C ARG A 93 7.63 -12.08 -3.85
N ASN A 94 6.74 -12.95 -3.38
CA ASN A 94 5.80 -13.65 -4.25
C ASN A 94 4.48 -12.88 -4.46
N PHE A 95 4.32 -11.72 -3.82
CA PHE A 95 3.15 -10.87 -4.01
C PHE A 95 3.01 -10.50 -5.50
N GLN A 96 1.83 -10.76 -6.06
CA GLN A 96 1.49 -10.52 -7.47
C GLN A 96 2.52 -11.09 -8.46
N GLY A 97 3.12 -12.25 -8.16
CA GLY A 97 4.05 -12.91 -9.06
C GLY A 97 5.43 -12.24 -9.15
N GLY A 98 5.84 -11.51 -8.10
CA GLY A 98 7.12 -10.80 -8.09
C GLY A 98 7.02 -9.38 -8.65
N ALA A 99 5.95 -8.66 -8.30
CA ALA A 99 5.71 -7.30 -8.79
C ALA A 99 6.79 -6.28 -8.36
N PHE A 100 7.51 -6.55 -7.27
CA PHE A 100 8.50 -5.64 -6.70
C PHE A 100 9.92 -6.20 -6.78
N THR A 101 10.88 -5.31 -7.01
CA THR A 101 12.30 -5.66 -6.96
C THR A 101 12.77 -5.82 -5.50
N ASN A 102 13.95 -6.40 -5.27
CA ASN A 102 14.46 -6.58 -3.91
C ASN A 102 14.65 -5.24 -3.19
N ARG A 103 15.23 -4.24 -3.88
CA ARG A 103 15.34 -2.87 -3.36
C ARG A 103 13.96 -2.29 -3.06
N GLY A 104 12.98 -2.48 -3.95
CA GLY A 104 11.60 -2.01 -3.73
C GLY A 104 10.95 -2.63 -2.48
N LEU A 105 11.12 -3.94 -2.27
CA LEU A 105 10.62 -4.64 -1.08
C LEU A 105 11.28 -4.14 0.20
N GLU A 106 12.59 -3.93 0.20
CA GLU A 106 13.30 -3.34 1.34
C GLU A 106 12.74 -1.97 1.71
N ARG A 107 12.39 -1.14 0.71
CA ARG A 107 11.78 0.17 0.94
C ARG A 107 10.36 0.07 1.50
N ILE A 108 9.53 -0.83 0.98
CA ILE A 108 8.18 -1.12 1.51
C ILE A 108 8.27 -1.57 2.97
N LEU A 109 9.24 -2.42 3.30
CA LEU A 109 9.47 -2.96 4.64
C LEU A 109 10.15 -1.99 5.61
N CYS A 110 10.85 -0.99 5.10
CA CYS A 110 11.36 0.14 5.87
C CYS A 110 10.31 1.24 6.07
N SER A 111 9.16 1.15 5.41
CA SER A 111 8.10 2.14 5.57
C SER A 111 7.57 2.17 7.01
N ALA A 112 7.05 3.33 7.42
CA ALA A 112 6.48 3.54 8.76
C ALA A 112 5.29 2.62 9.09
N VAL A 113 4.80 1.85 8.12
CA VAL A 113 3.68 0.92 8.25
C VAL A 113 4.14 -0.44 8.79
N VAL A 114 5.40 -0.84 8.57
CA VAL A 114 5.88 -2.19 8.90
C VAL A 114 6.60 -2.20 10.25
N LYS A 115 6.21 -3.13 11.11
CA LYS A 115 6.82 -3.32 12.43
C LYS A 115 8.06 -4.21 12.34
N ARG A 116 8.97 -4.05 13.31
CA ARG A 116 10.12 -4.94 13.46
C ARG A 116 9.84 -5.98 14.53
N PHE A 117 9.97 -7.25 14.17
CA PHE A 117 9.87 -8.39 15.08
C PHE A 117 11.23 -9.12 15.12
N ASN A 118 11.80 -9.27 16.32
CA ASN A 118 13.15 -9.82 16.50
C ASN A 118 14.23 -9.17 15.60
N GLY A 119 14.11 -7.85 15.37
CA GLY A 119 15.03 -7.08 14.53
C GLY A 119 14.79 -7.18 13.02
N ARG A 120 13.90 -8.08 12.56
CA ARG A 120 13.53 -8.24 11.16
C ARG A 120 12.23 -7.48 10.85
N PRO A 121 12.11 -6.83 9.69
CA PRO A 121 10.84 -6.23 9.28
C PRO A 121 9.85 -7.35 8.93
N MET A 122 8.71 -7.37 9.62
CA MET A 122 7.65 -8.36 9.43
C MET A 122 6.32 -7.61 9.31
N MET A 123 5.52 -7.96 8.31
CA MET A 123 4.26 -7.29 8.01
C MET A 123 3.10 -8.09 8.59
N THR A 124 2.39 -7.53 9.58
CA THR A 124 1.18 -8.17 10.12
C THR A 124 0.01 -8.08 9.14
N LEU A 125 -1.09 -8.79 9.38
CA LEU A 125 -2.31 -8.65 8.58
C LEU A 125 -2.79 -7.19 8.49
N GLN A 126 -2.73 -6.43 9.59
CA GLN A 126 -3.13 -5.01 9.59
C GLN A 126 -2.21 -4.16 8.69
N ASP A 127 -0.90 -4.39 8.78
CA ASP A 127 0.09 -3.68 7.96
C ASP A 127 -0.10 -4.05 6.48
N PHE A 128 -0.39 -5.32 6.18
CA PHE A 128 -0.68 -5.80 4.83
C PHE A 128 -1.98 -5.21 4.27
N VAL A 129 -3.01 -5.03 5.10
CA VAL A 129 -4.26 -4.37 4.69
C VAL A 129 -4.01 -2.93 4.25
N ILE A 130 -3.17 -2.19 5.00
CA ILE A 130 -2.77 -0.82 4.64
C ILE A 130 -1.94 -0.84 3.35
N PHE A 131 -0.94 -1.71 3.28
CA PHE A 131 -0.09 -1.88 2.10
C PHE A 131 -0.92 -2.19 0.85
N HIS A 132 -1.84 -3.15 0.94
CA HIS A 132 -2.73 -3.53 -0.16
C HIS A 132 -3.64 -2.36 -0.58
N ALA A 133 -4.15 -1.56 0.36
CA ALA A 133 -4.95 -0.38 0.05
C ALA A 133 -4.12 0.70 -0.67
N VAL A 134 -2.88 0.93 -0.23
CA VAL A 134 -1.94 1.86 -0.86
C VAL A 134 -1.57 1.41 -2.27
N GLU A 135 -1.33 0.12 -2.45
CA GLU A 135 -0.98 -0.47 -3.74
C GLU A 135 -2.15 -0.39 -4.73
N SER A 136 -3.37 -0.65 -4.27
CA SER A 136 -4.60 -0.65 -5.07
C SER A 136 -5.00 0.73 -5.59
N ASN A 137 -4.68 1.80 -4.85
CA ASN A 137 -4.97 3.16 -5.28
C ASN A 137 -3.83 4.12 -4.93
N LYS A 138 -2.90 4.26 -5.87
CA LYS A 138 -1.73 5.14 -5.74
C LYS A 138 -2.04 6.63 -5.84
N GLY A 139 -3.27 7.00 -6.25
CA GLY A 139 -3.72 8.39 -6.36
C GLY A 139 -4.19 9.00 -5.03
N LEU A 140 -4.46 8.19 -4.01
CA LEU A 140 -4.82 8.73 -2.68
C LEU A 140 -3.65 9.52 -2.10
N PRO A 141 -3.88 10.67 -1.44
CA PRO A 141 -2.81 11.48 -0.86
C PRO A 141 -1.87 10.70 0.07
N LYS A 142 -2.41 9.75 0.84
CA LYS A 142 -1.61 8.87 1.71
C LYS A 142 -0.82 7.83 0.91
N SER A 143 -1.41 7.25 -0.13
CA SER A 143 -0.66 6.34 -1.01
C SER A 143 0.51 7.06 -1.68
N VAL A 144 0.31 8.29 -2.14
CA VAL A 144 1.39 9.13 -2.69
C VAL A 144 2.47 9.38 -1.64
N GLU A 145 2.10 9.70 -0.39
CA GLU A 145 3.06 9.84 0.71
C GLU A 145 3.86 8.56 0.96
N PHE A 146 3.19 7.40 0.99
CA PHE A 146 3.83 6.12 1.22
C PHE A 146 4.88 5.82 0.13
N TRP A 147 4.47 5.94 -1.14
CA TRP A 147 5.37 5.67 -2.26
C TRP A 147 6.49 6.71 -2.36
N PHE A 148 6.22 7.97 -2.03
CA PHE A 148 7.26 8.99 -1.94
C PHE A 148 8.34 8.61 -0.93
N HIS A 149 7.98 8.17 0.28
CA HIS A 149 8.96 7.71 1.27
C HIS A 149 9.71 6.44 0.81
N CYS A 150 9.05 5.58 0.03
CA CYS A 150 9.73 4.44 -0.56
C CYS A 150 10.78 4.87 -1.60
N LEU A 151 10.49 5.92 -2.37
CA LEU A 151 11.37 6.48 -3.41
C LEU A 151 12.52 7.33 -2.83
N ASP A 152 12.26 8.13 -1.81
CA ASP A 152 13.22 9.01 -1.12
C ASP A 152 14.21 8.17 -0.30
N PHE A 153 15.30 7.73 -0.93
CA PHE A 153 16.17 6.69 -0.36
C PHE A 153 16.92 7.16 0.88
N ASP A 154 17.43 8.39 0.85
CA ASP A 154 18.20 9.00 1.94
C ASP A 154 17.32 9.71 2.99
N GLY A 155 16.03 9.93 2.69
CA GLY A 155 15.05 10.49 3.61
C GLY A 155 15.19 12.00 3.79
N ASP A 156 15.77 12.69 2.82
CA ASP A 156 15.99 14.15 2.87
C ASP A 156 14.73 14.96 2.50
N GLY A 157 13.66 14.29 2.07
CA GLY A 157 12.41 14.87 1.64
C GLY A 157 12.33 15.18 0.16
N PHE A 158 13.29 14.72 -0.64
CA PHE A 158 13.41 14.94 -2.07
C PHE A 158 13.74 13.64 -2.81
N VAL A 159 13.11 13.44 -3.98
CA VAL A 159 13.48 12.35 -4.89
C VAL A 159 14.35 12.92 -6.00
N THR A 160 15.63 12.58 -5.96
CA THR A 160 16.64 12.99 -6.93
C THR A 160 16.81 11.94 -8.03
N VAL A 161 17.58 12.30 -9.06
CA VAL A 161 17.98 11.36 -10.11
C VAL A 161 18.77 10.17 -9.54
N TYR A 162 19.53 10.36 -8.45
CA TYR A 162 20.27 9.28 -7.81
C TYR A 162 19.34 8.24 -7.17
N ASP A 163 18.29 8.70 -6.49
CA ASP A 163 17.28 7.82 -5.89
C ASP A 163 16.56 6.99 -6.95
N MET A 164 16.17 7.65 -8.04
CA MET A 164 15.54 6.98 -9.19
C MET A 164 16.47 5.96 -9.83
N GLN A 165 17.74 6.32 -10.03
CA GLN A 165 18.73 5.42 -10.63
C GLN A 165 18.94 4.18 -9.78
N TYR A 166 19.05 4.35 -8.46
CA TYR A 166 19.21 3.25 -7.52
C TYR A 166 18.06 2.23 -7.65
N LEU A 167 16.81 2.66 -7.76
CA LEU A 167 15.69 1.73 -7.96
C LEU A 167 15.65 1.18 -9.39
N TYR A 168 16.01 1.98 -10.38
CA TYR A 168 16.01 1.60 -11.79
C TYR A 168 16.97 0.45 -12.09
N GLU A 169 18.17 0.46 -11.52
CA GLU A 169 19.19 -0.58 -11.76
C GLU A 169 18.71 -1.99 -11.39
N ASP A 170 17.93 -2.13 -10.32
CA ASP A 170 17.40 -3.41 -9.88
C ASP A 170 16.33 -3.93 -10.86
N LYS A 171 15.47 -3.02 -11.34
CA LYS A 171 14.46 -3.31 -12.36
C LYS A 171 15.11 -3.67 -13.70
N ARG A 172 16.14 -2.92 -14.10
CA ARG A 172 16.92 -3.15 -15.33
C ARG A 172 17.49 -4.56 -15.35
N ARG A 173 18.14 -5.01 -14.27
CA ARG A 173 18.69 -6.37 -14.15
C ARG A 173 17.66 -7.48 -14.36
N ILE A 174 16.41 -7.26 -13.93
CA ILE A 174 15.33 -8.25 -14.08
C ILE A 174 14.76 -8.22 -15.50
N VAL A 175 14.54 -7.02 -16.06
CA VAL A 175 13.89 -6.84 -17.36
C VAL A 175 14.84 -7.16 -18.52
N GLU A 176 16.13 -6.80 -18.43
CA GLU A 176 17.14 -7.07 -19.48
C GLU A 176 17.31 -8.55 -19.81
N VAL A 177 16.94 -9.45 -18.90
CA VAL A 177 16.95 -10.89 -19.15
C VAL A 177 15.96 -11.29 -20.26
N HIS A 178 14.87 -10.53 -20.40
CA HIS A 178 13.76 -10.85 -21.31
C HIS A 178 13.58 -9.82 -22.43
N PHE A 179 13.90 -8.55 -22.17
CA PHE A 179 13.68 -7.44 -23.10
C PHE A 179 14.77 -6.36 -22.98
N PRO A 180 15.17 -5.69 -24.06
CA PRO A 180 16.02 -4.52 -23.97
C PRO A 180 15.34 -3.42 -23.14
N CYS A 181 16.07 -2.86 -22.18
CA CYS A 181 15.59 -1.76 -21.35
C CYS A 181 15.87 -0.41 -22.00
N CYS A 182 15.01 0.58 -21.72
CA CYS A 182 15.30 1.98 -22.07
C CYS A 182 16.54 2.47 -21.31
N GLU A 183 17.17 3.53 -21.82
CA GLU A 183 18.25 4.16 -21.05
C GLU A 183 17.66 4.94 -19.87
N PHE A 184 18.34 4.90 -18.72
CA PHE A 184 17.84 5.55 -17.50
C PHE A 184 17.55 7.04 -17.71
N VAL A 185 18.36 7.72 -18.52
CA VAL A 185 18.20 9.13 -18.85
C VAL A 185 16.84 9.42 -19.50
N GLU A 186 16.36 8.53 -20.37
CA GLU A 186 15.06 8.68 -21.04
C GLU A 186 13.91 8.53 -20.05
N VAL A 187 14.02 7.53 -19.17
CA VAL A 187 13.04 7.28 -18.10
C VAL A 187 12.99 8.45 -17.11
N ALA A 188 14.15 8.95 -16.68
CA ALA A 188 14.22 10.11 -15.79
C ALA A 188 13.60 11.35 -16.45
N HIS A 189 13.93 11.63 -17.72
CA HIS A 189 13.35 12.74 -18.47
C HIS A 189 11.82 12.64 -18.55
N GLU A 190 11.28 11.46 -18.87
CA GLU A 190 9.82 11.23 -18.92
C GLU A 190 9.15 11.46 -17.56
N ILE A 191 9.76 11.01 -16.46
CA ILE A 191 9.26 11.23 -15.09
C ILE A 191 9.21 12.73 -14.79
N PHE A 192 10.29 13.47 -15.05
CA PHE A 192 10.36 14.90 -14.78
C PHE A 192 9.38 15.70 -15.64
N GLU A 193 9.20 15.33 -16.91
CA GLU A 193 8.21 15.95 -17.81
C GLU A 193 6.76 15.71 -17.37
N ARG A 194 6.47 14.56 -16.77
CA ARG A 194 5.13 14.26 -16.22
C ARG A 194 4.88 15.00 -14.92
N VAL A 195 5.83 14.95 -13.98
CA VAL A 195 5.66 15.51 -12.64
C VAL A 195 5.76 17.04 -12.65
N LYS A 196 6.60 17.60 -13.53
CA LYS A 196 6.88 19.04 -13.63
C LYS A 196 7.18 19.66 -12.25
N PRO A 197 8.29 19.22 -11.61
CA PRO A 197 8.63 19.70 -10.28
C PRO A 197 8.91 21.20 -10.30
N ARG A 198 8.70 21.86 -9.16
CA ARG A 198 8.96 23.31 -9.05
C ARG A 198 10.44 23.67 -9.22
N LYS A 199 11.31 22.73 -8.86
CA LYS A 199 12.75 22.82 -8.99
C LYS A 199 13.22 21.68 -9.89
N PRO A 200 14.04 21.93 -10.91
CA PRO A 200 14.41 20.91 -11.88
C PRO A 200 15.37 19.86 -11.33
N GLU A 201 16.00 20.09 -10.18
CA GLU A 201 16.99 19.15 -9.63
C GLU A 201 16.36 17.96 -8.88
N PHE A 202 15.13 18.09 -8.41
CA PHE A 202 14.49 17.09 -7.56
C PHE A 202 12.96 17.17 -7.58
N ILE A 203 12.32 16.08 -7.14
CA ILE A 203 10.88 16.00 -6.96
C ILE A 203 10.56 16.03 -5.46
N ALA A 204 9.79 17.02 -5.01
CA ALA A 204 9.27 17.04 -3.64
C ALA A 204 7.91 16.32 -3.56
N LEU A 205 7.51 15.89 -2.36
CA LEU A 205 6.19 15.29 -2.13
C LEU A 205 5.03 16.18 -2.63
N SER A 206 5.15 17.49 -2.48
CA SER A 206 4.15 18.45 -2.95
C SER A 206 4.02 18.49 -4.47
N ASP A 207 5.06 18.08 -5.21
CA ASP A 207 5.02 18.00 -6.67
C ASP A 207 4.21 16.78 -7.11
N LEU A 208 4.46 15.61 -6.50
CA LEU A 208 3.65 14.41 -6.77
C LEU A 208 2.18 14.58 -6.40
N LYS A 209 1.88 15.23 -5.26
CA LYS A 209 0.49 15.51 -4.86
C LYS A 209 -0.23 16.51 -5.77
N ARG A 210 0.50 17.34 -6.51
CA ARG A 210 -0.06 18.28 -7.48
C ARG A 210 -0.27 17.62 -8.84
N CYS A 211 0.51 16.59 -9.16
CA CYS A 211 0.33 15.81 -10.36
C CYS A 211 -1.02 15.10 -10.28
N GLU A 212 -1.92 15.38 -11.22
CA GLU A 212 -3.17 14.63 -11.30
C GLU A 212 -2.86 13.18 -11.70
N PRO A 213 -3.49 12.18 -11.05
CA PRO A 213 -3.39 10.81 -11.51
C PRO A 213 -4.03 10.72 -12.91
N SER A 214 -3.24 10.29 -13.89
CA SER A 214 -3.71 9.99 -15.25
C SER A 214 -4.65 8.80 -15.29
#